data_AF-A0A3S5BB33-F1
#
_entry.id   AF-A0A3S5BB33-F1
#
_cell.length_a   1.000
_cell.length_b   1.000
_cell.length_c   1.000
_cell.angle_alpha   90.00
_cell.angle_beta   90.00
_cell.angle_gamma   90.00
#
_symmetry.space_group_name_H-M   'P 1'
#
loop_
_entity.id
_entity.type
_entity.pdbx_description
1 polymer ?
#
loop_
_entity_poly.entity_id
_entity_poly.type
_entity_poly.pdbx_seq_one_letter_code
_entity_poly.pdbx_strand_id
1 'polypeptide(L)'
;MNEHSSRSHAIYTVTIECSEQNSESKPLIRQGKLHLVDLAGSERQSKTGSTGKHLQEANKINLSLTTLGNVISALVDGKSTHVPYRNSKLTRLLQDSLGGNSKTTMRFSMNLESLLTNTNSVLTILNT
;
A
#
# COMPACT_ATOMS: atom_id res chain seq x y z
N MET A 1 22.92 -6.21 -1.29
CA MET A 1 21.61 -6.03 -1.96
C MET A 1 21.04 -7.42 -2.17
N ASN A 2 19.75 -7.63 -1.91
CA ASN A 2 19.13 -8.87 -2.37
C ASN A 2 18.85 -8.65 -3.86
N GLU A 3 19.57 -9.35 -4.74
CA GLU A 3 19.39 -9.25 -6.20
C GLU A 3 17.94 -9.58 -6.63
N HIS A 4 17.20 -10.24 -5.73
CA HIS A 4 15.79 -10.61 -5.85
C HIS A 4 14.80 -9.63 -5.18
N SER A 5 15.21 -8.45 -4.69
CA SER A 5 14.23 -7.48 -4.14
C SER A 5 13.27 -7.03 -5.24
N SER A 6 11.97 -7.18 -5.02
CA SER A 6 10.93 -6.76 -5.98
C SER A 6 11.01 -5.25 -6.20
N ARG A 7 11.13 -4.83 -7.47
CA ARG A 7 11.24 -3.42 -7.90
C ARG A 7 9.91 -2.83 -8.38
N SER A 8 8.80 -3.52 -8.12
CA SER A 8 7.45 -3.14 -8.53
C SER A 8 6.44 -3.52 -7.47
N HIS A 9 5.34 -2.78 -7.41
CA HIS A 9 4.16 -3.15 -6.63
C HIS A 9 3.21 -3.96 -7.49
N ALA A 10 2.62 -5.00 -6.93
CA ALA A 10 1.57 -5.78 -7.58
C ALA A 10 0.26 -5.64 -6.80
N ILE A 11 -0.84 -5.42 -7.53
CA ILE A 11 -2.19 -5.38 -6.95
C ILE A 11 -3.01 -6.42 -7.69
N TYR A 12 -3.33 -7.51 -7.01
CA TYR A 12 -4.25 -8.52 -7.50
C TYR A 12 -5.63 -8.29 -6.90
N THR A 13 -6.64 -8.18 -7.74
CA THR A 13 -8.01 -7.86 -7.31
C THR A 13 -8.94 -9.01 -7.68
N VAL A 14 -9.61 -9.56 -6.67
CA VAL A 14 -10.71 -10.51 -6.87
C VAL A 14 -12.02 -9.78 -6.61
N THR A 15 -12.94 -9.86 -7.55
CA THR A 15 -14.29 -9.30 -7.40
C THR A 15 -15.30 -10.43 -7.50
N ILE A 16 -16.16 -10.54 -6.50
CA ILE A 16 -17.22 -11.53 -6.42
C ILE A 16 -18.53 -10.76 -6.47
N GLU A 17 -19.40 -11.11 -7.42
CA GLU A 17 -20.74 -10.57 -7.51
C GLU A 17 -21.74 -11.71 -7.29
N CYS A 18 -22.67 -11.50 -6.36
CA CYS A 18 -23.73 -12.44 -6.02
C CYS A 18 -25.06 -11.80 -6.36
N SER A 19 -25.90 -12.50 -7.12
CA SER A 19 -27.28 -12.10 -7.39
C SER A 19 -28.22 -13.06 -6.66
N GLU A 20 -28.98 -12.52 -5.71
CA GLU A 20 -30.05 -13.24 -5.02
C GLU A 20 -31.38 -12.93 -5.73
N GLN A 21 -31.98 -13.95 -6.36
CA GLN A 21 -33.33 -13.83 -6.91
C GLN A 21 -34.35 -14.00 -5.80
N ASN A 22 -35.18 -12.97 -5.58
CA ASN A 22 -36.40 -13.09 -4.80
C ASN A 22 -37.58 -13.16 -5.77
N SER A 23 -38.49 -14.10 -5.55
CA SER A 23 -39.66 -14.37 -6.41
C SER A 23 -40.62 -13.18 -6.56
N GLU A 24 -40.53 -12.17 -5.69
CA GLU A 24 -41.44 -11.01 -5.64
C GLU A 24 -40.75 -9.64 -5.81
N SER A 25 -39.42 -9.57 -5.94
CA SER A 25 -38.70 -8.29 -6.03
C SER A 25 -37.53 -8.30 -7.01
N LYS A 26 -37.02 -7.10 -7.34
CA LYS A 26 -35.83 -6.96 -8.18
C LYS A 26 -34.65 -7.74 -7.55
N PRO A 27 -33.82 -8.41 -8.36
CA PRO A 27 -32.71 -9.20 -7.85
C PRO A 27 -31.78 -8.33 -7.01
N LEU A 28 -31.46 -8.80 -5.81
CA LEU A 28 -30.50 -8.13 -4.93
C LEU A 28 -29.10 -8.49 -5.41
N ILE A 29 -28.32 -7.49 -5.82
CA ILE A 29 -26.93 -7.69 -6.22
C ILE A 29 -26.02 -7.26 -5.07
N ARG A 30 -25.19 -8.19 -4.58
CA ARG A 30 -24.12 -7.93 -3.63
C ARG A 30 -22.78 -8.09 -4.32
N GLN A 31 -21.87 -7.15 -4.09
CA GLN A 31 -20.51 -7.22 -4.62
C GLN A 31 -19.50 -7.16 -3.49
N GLY A 32 -18.55 -8.09 -3.50
CA GLY A 32 -17.38 -8.11 -2.61
C GLY A 32 -16.10 -7.93 -3.42
N LYS A 33 -15.13 -7.21 -2.86
CA LYS A 33 -13.83 -6.95 -3.49
C LYS A 33 -12.70 -7.26 -2.51
N LEU A 34 -11.78 -8.11 -2.93
CA LEU A 34 -10.56 -8.44 -2.19
C LEU A 34 -9.35 -7.92 -2.96
N HIS A 35 -8.52 -7.13 -2.29
CA HIS A 35 -7.24 -6.66 -2.81
C HIS A 35 -6.10 -7.40 -2.12
N LEU A 36 -5.32 -8.14 -2.89
CA LEU A 36 -4.04 -8.72 -2.46
C LEU A 36 -2.92 -7.85 -3.03
N VAL A 37 -2.22 -7.16 -2.14
CA VAL A 37 -1.20 -6.17 -2.52
C VAL A 37 0.16 -6.67 -2.08
N ASP A 38 1.07 -6.82 -3.04
CA ASP A 38 2.49 -7.04 -2.79
C ASP A 38 3.26 -5.74 -3.06
N LEU A 39 4.02 -5.30 -2.08
CA LEU A 39 4.74 -4.03 -2.14
C LEU A 39 6.22 -4.28 -2.38
N ALA A 40 6.81 -3.43 -3.21
CA ALA A 40 8.25 -3.40 -3.42
C ALA A 40 9.01 -3.12 -2.12
N GLY A 41 10.31 -3.44 -2.13
CA GLY A 41 11.20 -3.18 -1.01
C GLY A 41 11.29 -1.68 -0.66
N SER A 42 11.41 -1.38 0.65
CA SER A 42 11.46 -0.02 1.19
C SER A 42 12.90 0.44 1.53
N GLU A 43 13.92 -0.18 0.93
CA GLU A 43 15.32 0.09 1.23
C GLU A 43 15.75 1.52 0.87
N ARG A 44 16.66 2.07 1.69
CA ARG A 44 17.22 3.40 1.49
C ARG A 44 18.20 3.39 0.32
N GLN A 45 18.02 4.33 -0.60
CA GLN A 45 18.85 4.49 -1.80
C GLN A 45 20.34 4.65 -1.48
N SER A 46 20.69 5.32 -0.38
CA SER A 46 22.08 5.50 0.08
C SER A 46 22.82 4.19 0.35
N LYS A 47 22.09 3.08 0.56
CA LYS A 47 22.66 1.74 0.76
C LYS A 47 22.74 0.91 -0.52
N THR A 48 22.17 1.39 -1.64
CA THR A 48 22.04 0.62 -2.88
C THR A 48 23.14 0.87 -3.91
N GLY A 49 23.84 2.01 -3.84
CA GLY A 49 24.85 2.38 -4.84
C GLY A 49 24.27 2.59 -6.25
N SER A 50 22.95 2.70 -6.40
CA SER A 50 22.26 2.82 -7.68
C SER A 50 22.58 4.15 -8.39
N THR A 51 22.86 4.10 -9.69
CA THR A 51 23.14 5.30 -10.51
C THR A 51 22.25 5.35 -11.75
N GLY A 52 22.16 6.53 -12.38
CA GLY A 52 21.45 6.73 -13.64
C GLY A 52 19.98 6.27 -13.60
N LYS A 53 19.59 5.41 -14.55
CA LYS A 53 18.21 4.90 -14.67
C LYS A 53 17.75 4.08 -13.45
N HIS A 54 18.66 3.32 -12.84
CA HIS A 54 18.34 2.51 -11.66
C HIS A 54 17.97 3.38 -10.47
N LEU A 55 18.69 4.50 -10.27
CA LEU A 55 18.37 5.48 -9.24
C LEU A 55 16.99 6.13 -9.46
N GLN A 56 16.66 6.48 -10.71
CA GLN A 56 15.36 7.07 -11.03
C GLN A 56 14.20 6.12 -10.74
N GLU A 57 14.35 4.84 -11.08
CA GLU A 57 13.36 3.81 -10.80
C GLU A 57 13.19 3.61 -9.29
N ALA A 58 14.30 3.48 -8.58
CA ALA A 58 14.32 3.25 -7.14
C ALA A 58 13.76 4.46 -6.35
N ASN A 59 13.96 5.67 -6.84
CA ASN A 59 13.29 6.87 -6.34
C ASN A 59 11.76 6.82 -6.52
N LYS A 60 11.26 6.32 -7.66
CA LYS A 60 9.81 6.17 -7.89
C LYS A 60 9.18 5.13 -6.96
N ILE A 61 9.88 4.01 -6.73
CA ILE A 61 9.47 2.99 -5.76
C ILE A 61 9.32 3.62 -4.38
N ASN A 62 10.38 4.27 -3.88
CA ASN A 62 10.36 4.88 -2.56
C ASN A 62 9.34 6.01 -2.45
N LEU A 63 9.16 6.82 -3.48
CA LEU A 63 8.12 7.86 -3.50
C LEU A 63 6.71 7.27 -3.27
N SER A 64 6.38 6.16 -3.93
CA SER A 64 5.08 5.53 -3.76
C SER A 64 4.88 4.93 -2.35
N LEU A 65 5.92 4.35 -1.75
CA LEU A 65 5.88 3.82 -0.38
C LEU A 65 5.81 4.94 0.67
N THR A 66 6.58 6.03 0.49
CA THR A 66 6.48 7.22 1.36
C THR A 66 5.09 7.85 1.26
N THR A 67 4.52 7.94 0.06
CA THR A 67 3.17 8.46 -0.13
C THR A 67 2.13 7.58 0.57
N LEU A 68 2.27 6.25 0.51
CA LEU A 68 1.42 5.31 1.24
C LEU A 68 1.51 5.55 2.75
N GLY A 69 2.72 5.69 3.30
CA GLY A 69 2.92 6.04 4.71
C GLY A 69 2.22 7.35 5.09
N ASN A 70 2.37 8.40 4.28
CA ASN A 70 1.72 9.70 4.53
C ASN A 70 0.19 9.61 4.49
N VAL A 71 -0.38 8.80 3.59
CA VAL A 71 -1.82 8.54 3.54
C VAL A 71 -2.30 7.86 4.81
N ILE A 72 -1.61 6.82 5.28
CA ILE A 72 -1.94 6.10 6.52
C ILE A 72 -1.85 7.06 7.71
N SER A 73 -0.75 7.81 7.85
CA SER A 73 -0.60 8.77 8.95
C SER A 73 -1.70 9.84 8.97
N ALA A 74 -2.10 10.36 7.80
CA ALA A 74 -3.19 11.34 7.72
C ALA A 74 -4.55 10.73 8.11
N LEU A 75 -4.79 9.46 7.77
CA LEU A 75 -6.02 8.76 8.14
C LEU A 75 -6.10 8.47 9.64
N VAL A 76 -4.98 8.07 10.25
CA VAL A 76 -4.93 7.81 11.69
C VAL A 76 -5.05 9.08 12.51
N ASP A 77 -4.34 10.15 12.14
CA ASP A 77 -4.39 11.42 12.88
C ASP A 77 -5.83 11.99 12.95
N GLY A 78 -6.65 11.73 11.92
CA GLY A 78 -8.08 12.04 11.90
C GLY A 78 -8.43 13.54 11.86
N LYS A 79 -7.44 14.43 12.06
CA LYS A 79 -7.58 15.90 12.00
C LYS A 79 -7.21 16.46 10.63
N SER A 80 -6.57 15.66 9.79
CA SER A 80 -6.17 16.04 8.45
C SER A 80 -7.40 16.27 7.56
N THR A 81 -7.57 17.49 7.07
CA THR A 81 -8.66 17.84 6.13
C THR A 81 -8.45 17.26 4.73
N HIS A 82 -7.21 16.90 4.40
CA HIS A 82 -6.82 16.35 3.11
C HIS A 82 -5.94 15.11 3.27
N VAL A 83 -6.35 14.00 2.65
CA VAL A 83 -5.54 12.78 2.56
C VAL A 83 -4.91 12.69 1.15
N PRO A 84 -3.58 12.58 1.03
CA PRO A 84 -2.85 12.79 -0.23
C PRO A 84 -2.86 11.58 -1.18
N TYR A 85 -4.02 10.93 -1.38
CA TYR A 85 -4.14 9.75 -2.25
C TYR A 85 -3.61 9.97 -3.67
N ARG A 86 -3.70 11.21 -4.18
CA ARG A 86 -3.34 11.57 -5.55
C ARG A 86 -1.83 11.62 -5.83
N ASN A 87 -1.00 11.64 -4.79
CA ASN A 87 0.44 11.82 -4.93
C ASN A 87 1.17 10.57 -5.46
N SER A 88 0.51 9.42 -5.52
CA SER A 88 1.02 8.22 -6.20
C SER A 88 -0.10 7.43 -6.87
N LYS A 89 0.24 6.67 -7.92
CA LYS A 89 -0.73 5.76 -8.57
C LYS A 89 -1.20 4.66 -7.60
N LEU A 90 -0.28 4.13 -6.78
CA LEU A 90 -0.56 3.11 -5.78
C LEU A 90 -1.65 3.57 -4.81
N THR A 91 -1.48 4.74 -4.21
CA THR A 91 -2.45 5.30 -3.25
C THR A 91 -3.77 5.72 -3.89
N ARG A 92 -3.79 6.09 -5.18
CA ARG A 92 -5.07 6.28 -5.91
C ARG A 92 -5.83 4.98 -6.10
N LEU A 93 -5.13 3.90 -6.44
CA LEU A 93 -5.75 2.58 -6.66
C LEU A 93 -6.27 1.98 -5.34
N LEU A 94 -5.57 2.22 -4.24
CA LEU A 94 -5.91 1.71 -2.91
C LEU A 94 -6.79 2.65 -2.08
N GLN A 95 -7.22 3.79 -2.64
CA GLN A 95 -7.98 4.81 -1.90
C GLN A 95 -9.21 4.22 -1.19
N ASP A 96 -9.96 3.38 -1.90
CA ASP A 96 -11.17 2.74 -1.37
C ASP A 96 -10.85 1.70 -0.28
N SER A 97 -9.73 1.00 -0.41
CA SER A 97 -9.28 0.04 0.62
C SER A 97 -8.77 0.74 1.88
N LEU A 98 -8.08 1.87 1.75
CA LEU A 98 -7.41 2.54 2.88
C LEU A 98 -8.36 3.45 3.68
N GLY A 99 -9.22 4.22 3.01
CA GLY A 99 -10.12 5.17 3.68
C GLY A 99 -11.59 5.03 3.30
N GLY A 100 -11.96 4.02 2.52
CA GLY A 100 -13.35 3.69 2.20
C GLY A 100 -13.94 2.69 3.20
N ASN A 101 -15.06 2.08 2.81
CA ASN A 101 -15.71 1.04 3.60
C ASN A 101 -15.07 -0.33 3.35
N SER A 102 -13.84 -0.51 3.81
CA SER A 102 -13.09 -1.75 3.65
C SER A 102 -12.46 -2.20 4.97
N LYS A 103 -12.17 -3.50 5.08
CA LYS A 103 -11.33 -4.04 6.14
C LYS A 103 -9.94 -4.23 5.54
N THR A 104 -8.98 -3.47 6.06
CA THR A 104 -7.60 -3.47 5.56
C THR A 104 -6.65 -3.91 6.64
N THR A 105 -5.74 -4.82 6.28
CA THR A 105 -4.66 -5.29 7.14
C THR A 105 -3.37 -5.23 6.34
N MET A 106 -2.33 -4.64 6.95
CA MET A 106 -1.01 -4.53 6.35
C MET A 106 -0.03 -5.37 7.16
N ARG A 107 0.83 -6.13 6.48
CA ARG A 107 1.89 -6.92 7.11
C ARG A 107 3.26 -6.47 6.63
N PHE A 108 4.16 -6.27 7.58
CA PHE A 108 5.55 -5.89 7.33
C PHE A 108 6.46 -7.10 7.53
N SER A 109 7.34 -7.32 6.57
CA SER A 109 8.40 -8.33 6.64
C SER A 109 9.73 -7.61 6.77
N MET A 110 10.43 -7.83 7.88
CA MET A 110 11.72 -7.20 8.17
C MET A 110 12.78 -8.29 8.34
N ASN A 111 14.00 -8.02 7.87
CA ASN A 111 15.14 -8.87 8.17
C ASN A 111 15.74 -8.51 9.54
N LEU A 112 16.47 -9.43 10.17
CA LEU A 112 17.01 -9.23 11.51
C LEU A 112 17.96 -8.02 11.60
N GLU A 113 18.73 -7.74 10.54
CA GLU A 113 19.66 -6.62 10.47
C GLU A 113 18.94 -5.25 10.44
N SER A 114 17.76 -5.19 9.80
CA SER A 114 16.92 -3.99 9.74
C SER A 114 16.25 -3.67 11.07
N LEU A 115 16.06 -4.65 11.95
CA LEU A 115 15.55 -4.44 13.31
C LEU A 115 16.50 -3.55 14.14
N LEU A 116 17.80 -3.62 13.87
CA LEU A 116 18.83 -2.87 14.60
C LEU A 116 19.08 -1.47 14.00
N THR A 117 18.72 -1.23 12.74
CA THR A 117 19.11 -0.01 12.00
C THR A 117 17.97 0.81 11.40
N ASN A 118 16.75 0.27 11.30
CA ASN A 118 15.63 0.87 10.57
C ASN A 118 14.32 0.93 11.38
N THR A 119 14.41 0.99 12.71
CA THR A 119 13.25 1.06 13.60
C THR A 119 12.31 2.22 13.26
N ASN A 120 12.83 3.41 12.94
CA ASN A 120 12.00 4.61 12.82
C ASN A 120 11.01 4.60 11.64
N SER A 121 11.37 4.11 10.44
CA SER A 121 10.48 4.22 9.27
C SER A 121 9.31 3.23 9.27
N VAL A 122 9.46 2.08 9.94
CA VAL A 122 8.38 1.08 10.07
C VAL A 122 7.58 1.32 11.36
N LEU A 123 8.21 1.78 12.45
CA LEU A 123 7.48 2.18 13.66
C LEU A 123 6.54 3.35 13.42
N THR A 124 6.87 4.33 12.56
CA THR A 124 5.95 5.46 12.29
C THR A 124 4.63 5.01 11.66
N ILE A 125 4.59 3.86 10.97
CA ILE A 125 3.36 3.30 10.41
C ILE A 125 2.65 2.36 11.41
N LEU A 126 3.38 1.78 12.37
CA LEU A 126 2.83 0.84 13.37
C LEU A 126 2.40 1.50 14.69
N ASN A 127 2.92 2.69 15.03
CA ASN A 127 2.59 3.43 16.26
C ASN A 127 1.54 4.53 16.04
N THR A 128 0.92 4.56 14.87
CA THR A 128 -0.31 5.28 14.55
C THR A 128 -1.40 4.24 14.37
#